data_AF-A0A9E4LHS9-F1
#
_entry.id   AF-A0A9E4LHS9-F1
#
_cell.length_a   1.000
_cell.length_b   1.000
_cell.length_c   1.000
_cell.angle_alpha   90.00
_cell.angle_beta   90.00
_cell.angle_gamma   90.00
#
_symmetry.space_group_name_H-M   'P 1'
#
loop_
_entity.id
_entity.type
_entity.pdbx_description
1 polymer ?
#
loop_
_entity_poly.entity_id
_entity_poly.type
_entity_poly.pdbx_seq_one_letter_code
_entity_poly.pdbx_strand_id
1 'polypeptide(L)' 'MAQLVEGVKEKGKHRVEFDTTEVPAGVYYVRLTTDQTQILRKLTVTH' A
#
# COMPACT_ATOMS: atom_id res chain seq x y z
N MET A 1 -10.86 0.54 9.83
CA MET A 1 -10.08 1.75 9.51
C MET A 1 -8.71 1.35 8.97
N ALA A 2 -8.34 1.76 7.75
CA ALA A 2 -6.97 1.61 7.25
C ALA A 2 -6.17 2.89 7.57
N GLN A 3 -5.36 2.87 8.62
CA GLN A 3 -4.39 3.94 8.86
C GLN A 3 -3.20 3.74 7.92
N LEU A 4 -3.06 4.61 6.93
CA LEU A 4 -1.77 4.85 6.27
C LEU A 4 -0.87 5.52 7.31
N VAL A 5 -0.10 4.71 8.04
CA VAL A 5 0.97 5.21 8.89
C VAL A 5 2.05 5.71 7.95
N GLU A 6 2.11 7.03 7.73
CA GLU A 6 3.26 7.67 7.10
C GLU A 6 4.50 7.31 7.93
N GLY A 7 5.39 6.51 7.35
CA GLY A 7 6.55 6.01 8.05
C GLY A 7 7.68 5.72 7.07
N VAL A 8 8.88 6.18 7.41
CA VAL A 8 10.11 5.85 6.70
C VAL A 8 10.59 4.50 7.22
N LYS A 9 10.79 3.52 6.32
CA LYS A 9 11.44 2.25 6.65
C LYS A 9 12.90 2.31 6.28
N GLU A 10 13.76 1.73 7.12
CA GLU A 10 15.19 1.55 6.85
C GLU A 10 15.43 0.83 5.53
N LYS A 11 16.59 1.03 4.90
CA LYS A 11 16.94 0.35 3.65
C LYS A 11 16.90 -1.18 3.82
N GLY A 12 16.25 -1.88 2.90
CA GLY A 12 16.15 -3.35 2.97
C GLY A 12 15.01 -3.94 2.15
N LYS A 13 14.85 -5.27 2.24
CA LYS A 13 13.70 -5.97 1.69
C LYS A 13 12.55 -5.92 2.69
N HIS A 14 11.42 -5.36 2.28
CA HIS A 14 10.22 -5.23 3.11
C HIS A 14 9.04 -5.97 2.50
N ARG A 15 8.24 -6.59 3.36
CA ARG A 15 6.93 -7.10 3.00
C ARG A 15 5.89 -6.05 3.38
N VAL A 16 5.02 -5.70 2.44
CA VAL A 16 3.92 -4.75 2.64
C VAL A 16 2.61 -5.51 2.44
N GLU A 17 1.72 -5.41 3.42
CA GLU A 17 0.41 -6.06 3.42
C GLU A 17 -0.68 -5.01 3.60
N PHE A 18 -1.80 -5.21 2.92
CA PHE A 18 -2.97 -4.32 2.98
C PHE A 18 -4.17 -5.13 3.47
N ASP A 19 -4.76 -4.71 4.58
CA ASP A 19 -6.07 -5.20 5.00
C ASP A 19 -7.15 -4.44 4.23
N THR A 20 -7.93 -5.18 3.44
CA THR A 20 -9.00 -4.62 2.58
C THR A 20 -10.39 -5.07 3.03
N THR A 21 -10.52 -5.64 4.23
CA THR A 21 -11.78 -6.20 4.74
C THR A 21 -12.90 -5.17 4.81
N GLU A 22 -12.58 -3.91 5.11
CA GLU A 22 -13.53 -2.79 5.18
C GLU A 22 -13.45 -1.83 3.97
N VAL A 23 -12.65 -2.16 2.95
CA VAL A 23 -12.43 -1.30 1.79
C VAL A 23 -13.46 -1.67 0.71
N PRO A 24 -14.34 -0.77 0.25
CA PRO A 24 -15.35 -1.13 -0.75
C PRO A 24 -14.76 -1.79 -2.00
N ALA A 25 -15.49 -2.72 -2.61
CA ALA A 25 -15.09 -3.32 -3.88
C ALA A 25 -14.81 -2.24 -4.94
N GLY A 26 -13.71 -2.38 -5.67
CA GLY A 26 -13.26 -1.36 -6.61
C GLY A 26 -11.80 -1.47 -7.01
N VAL A 27 -11.36 -0.49 -7.80
CA VAL A 27 -9.97 -0.36 -8.26
C VAL A 27 -9.28 0.74 -7.46
N TYR A 28 -8.16 0.40 -6.86
CA TYR A 28 -7.35 1.29 -6.03
C TYR A 28 -5.92 1.36 -6.58
N TYR A 29 -5.25 2.47 -6.29
CA TYR A 29 -3.84 2.64 -6.59
C TYR A 29 -3.07 2.84 -5.29
N VAL A 30 -2.08 1.98 -5.07
CA VAL A 30 -1.17 2.06 -3.94
C VAL A 30 0.15 2.65 -4.41
N ARG A 31 0.57 3.72 -3.75
CA ARG A 31 1.88 4.33 -3.96
C ARG A 31 2.80 3.96 -2.79
N LEU A 32 3.91 3.32 -3.10
CA LEU A 32 5.01 3.08 -2.17
C LEU A 32 6.14 4.02 -2.56
N THR A 33 6.52 4.90 -1.64
CA THR A 33 7.61 5.86 -1.85
C THR A 33 8.73 5.56 -0.88
N THR A 34 9.95 5.53 -1.39
CA THR A 34 11.20 5.59 -0.62
C THR A 34 11.99 6.79 -1.11
N ASP A 35 13.07 7.14 -0.40
CA ASP A 35 13.96 8.24 -0.79
C ASP A 35 14.57 8.07 -2.20
N GLN A 36 14.61 6.84 -2.71
CA GLN A 36 15.26 6.49 -3.98
C GLN A 36 14.28 6.06 -5.08
N THR A 37 13.12 5.52 -4.72
CA THR A 37 12.23 4.87 -5.68
C THR A 37 10.77 5.14 -5.33
N GLN A 38 9.95 5.33 -6.37
CA GLN A 38 8.51 5.31 -6.25
C GLN A 38 7.94 4.11 -7.02
N ILE A 39 7.09 3.33 -6.37
CA ILE A 39 6.38 2.21 -6.97
C ILE A 39 4.89 2.48 -6.90
N LEU A 40 4.22 2.46 -8.05
CA LEU A 40 2.76 2.52 -8.15
C LEU A 40 2.23 1.13 -8.49
N ARG A 41 1.26 0.64 -7.73
CA ARG A 41 0.59 -0.64 -7.97
C ARG A 41 -0.92 -0.44 -8.05
N LYS A 42 -1.54 -1.09 -9.02
CA LYS A 42 -3.00 -1.21 -9.12
C LYS A 42 -3.45 -2.39 -8.28
N LEU A 43 -4.44 -2.18 -7.43
CA LEU A 43 -5.08 -3.19 -6.60
C LEU A 43 -6.55 -3.27 -7.01
N THR A 44 -7.07 -4.48 -7.18
CA THR A 44 -8.50 -4.72 -7.37
C THR A 44 -9.04 -5.39 -6.12
N VAL A 45 -10.03 -4.79 -5.49
CA VAL A 45 -10.73 -5.33 -4.33
C VAL A 45 -12.05 -5.92 -4.80
N THR A 46 -12.23 -7.21 -4.58
CA THR A 46 -13.42 -7.98 -4.97
C THR A 46 -13.82 -8.89 -3.82
N HIS A 47 -14.86 -8.54 -3.09
CA HIS A 47 -15.45 -9.37 -2.05
C HIS A 47 -16.97 -9.24 -2.10
#